data_AF-A0A1H8M9E5-F1
#
_entry.id   AF-A0A1H8M9E5-F1
#
_cell.length_a   1.000
_cell.length_b   1.000
_cell.length_c   1.000
_cell.angle_alpha   90.00
_cell.angle_beta   90.00
_cell.angle_gamma   90.00
#
_symmetry.space_group_name_H-M   'P 1'
#
loop_
_entity.id
_entity.type
_entity.pdbx_description
1 polymer ?
#
loop_
_entity_poly.entity_id
_entity_poly.type
_entity_poly.pdbx_seq_one_letter_code
_entity_poly.pdbx_strand_id
1 'polypeptide(L)' 'MLVPVESKQIAFCSYNEGESSLYLYYHTGDVAIFSSIGKTDYQSIIDSPNRYDTLMMIMKKSHSDAEIDTNSPDLKPD' A
#
# COMPACT_ATOMS: atom_id res chain seq x y z
N MET A 1 -11.29 -6.53 8.18
CA MET A 1 -11.72 -7.77 7.51
C MET A 1 -10.61 -8.18 6.56
N LEU A 2 -10.23 -9.46 6.54
CA LEU A 2 -9.22 -9.97 5.60
C LEU A 2 -9.87 -10.29 4.25
N VAL A 3 -9.32 -9.73 3.18
CA VAL A 3 -9.80 -9.90 1.81
C VAL A 3 -8.69 -10.57 0.99
N PRO A 4 -8.96 -11.70 0.32
CA PRO A 4 -7.96 -12.36 -0.51
C PRO A 4 -7.63 -11.50 -1.73
N VAL A 5 -6.35 -11.29 -1.95
CA VAL A 5 -5.83 -10.65 -3.17
C VAL A 5 -5.33 -11.80 -4.01
N GLU A 6 -5.98 -12.12 -5.12
CA GLU A 6 -5.64 -13.25 -6.01
C GLU A 6 -4.30 -12.98 -6.74
N SER A 7 -3.22 -12.88 -5.98
CA SER A 7 -1.87 -12.53 -6.38
C SER A 7 -0.88 -13.61 -5.98
N LYS A 8 0.21 -13.70 -6.74
CA LYS A 8 1.29 -14.67 -6.49
C LYS A 8 2.10 -14.36 -5.23
N GLN A 9 2.13 -13.10 -4.79
CA GLN A 9 2.97 -12.65 -3.67
C GLN A 9 2.15 -12.21 -2.45
N ILE A 10 1.02 -11.55 -2.69
CA ILE A 10 0.11 -11.07 -1.65
C ILE A 10 -0.97 -12.13 -1.44
N ALA A 11 -1.15 -12.57 -0.20
CA ALA A 11 -2.20 -13.51 0.18
C ALA A 11 -3.50 -12.77 0.49
N PHE A 12 -3.43 -11.78 1.39
CA PHE A 12 -4.60 -11.05 1.87
C PHE A 12 -4.28 -9.57 2.07
N CYS A 13 -5.30 -8.74 2.04
CA CYS A 13 -5.24 -7.38 2.56
C CYS A 13 -6.31 -7.15 3.64
N SER A 14 -6.04 -6.26 4.58
CA SER A 14 -7.00 -5.79 5.57
C SER A 14 -6.87 -4.29 5.72
N TYR A 15 -7.99 -3.61 5.95
CA TYR A 15 -7.98 -2.18 6.23
C TYR A 15 -8.35 -1.91 7.69
N ASN A 16 -7.62 -0.98 8.31
CA ASN A 16 -7.95 -0.43 9.61
C ASN A 16 -8.53 0.98 9.43
N GLU A 17 -9.82 1.12 9.66
CA GLU A 17 -10.54 2.40 9.57
C GLU A 17 -10.08 3.40 10.63
N GLY A 18 -9.65 2.94 11.82
CA GLY A 18 -9.19 3.81 12.90
C GLY A 18 -7.86 4.50 12.60
N GLU A 19 -6.98 3.81 11.87
CA GLU A 19 -5.65 4.31 11.50
C GLU A 19 -5.58 4.80 10.04
N SER A 20 -6.67 4.66 9.28
CA SER A 20 -6.68 4.86 7.82
C SER A 20 -5.51 4.17 7.13
N SER A 21 -5.27 2.91 7.50
CA SER A 21 -4.08 2.15 7.12
C SER A 21 -4.45 0.80 6.52
N LEU A 22 -3.76 0.43 5.43
CA LEU A 22 -3.92 -0.83 4.72
C LEU A 22 -2.78 -1.79 5.08
N TYR A 23 -3.15 -2.99 5.50
CA TYR A 23 -2.25 -4.07 5.86
C TYR A 23 -2.25 -5.10 4.73
N LEU A 24 -1.08 -5.43 4.20
CA LEU A 24 -0.87 -6.50 3.23
C LEU A 24 -0.17 -7.67 3.90
N TYR A 25 -0.70 -8.86 3.72
CA TYR A 25 -0.14 -10.10 4.21
C TYR A 25 0.41 -10.87 3.02
N TYR A 26 1.72 -11.10 3.00
CA TYR A 26 2.39 -11.81 1.93
C TYR A 26 2.42 -13.32 2.19
N HIS A 27 2.54 -14.12 1.14
CA HIS A 27 2.70 -15.58 1.27
C HIS A 27 4.00 -15.99 1.98
N THR A 28 4.97 -15.07 2.08
CA THR A 28 6.22 -15.26 2.86
C THR A 28 6.00 -15.16 4.37
N GLY A 29 4.85 -14.66 4.82
CA GLY A 29 4.58 -14.32 6.22
C GLY A 29 4.90 -12.87 6.57
N ASP A 30 5.50 -12.10 5.64
CA ASP A 30 5.73 -10.67 5.82
C ASP A 30 4.42 -9.89 5.83
N VAL A 31 4.43 -8.74 6.51
CA VAL A 31 3.32 -7.80 6.53
C VAL A 31 3.82 -6.41 6.18
N ALA A 32 3.22 -5.78 5.17
CA ALA A 32 3.45 -4.37 4.84
C ALA A 32 2.26 -3.53 5.27
N ILE A 33 2.54 -2.33 5.76
CA ILE A 33 1.52 -1.38 6.22
C ILE A 33 1.65 -0.11 5.41
N PHE A 34 0.54 0.32 4.81
CA PHE A 34 0.44 1.55 4.04
C PHE A 34 -0.50 2.50 4.76
N SER A 35 0.07 3.57 5.29
CA SER A 35 -0.68 4.65 5.91
C SER A 35 -1.35 5.52 4.84
N SER A 36 -2.30 6.37 5.24
CA SER A 36 -2.97 7.34 4.35
C SER A 36 -3.81 6.71 3.24
N ILE A 37 -4.33 5.50 3.47
CA ILE A 37 -5.29 4.87 2.56
C ILE A 37 -6.68 5.25 3.04
N GLY A 38 -7.46 5.89 2.17
CA GLY A 38 -8.84 6.25 2.47
C GLY A 38 -9.77 5.02 2.42
N LYS A 39 -10.87 5.07 3.19
CA LYS A 39 -11.90 4.04 3.15
C LYS A 39 -12.45 3.85 1.73
N THR A 40 -12.61 4.93 0.97
CA THR A 40 -13.08 4.90 -0.42
C THR A 40 -12.11 4.16 -1.35
N ASP A 41 -10.80 4.35 -1.15
CA ASP A 41 -9.78 3.63 -1.91
C ASP A 41 -9.83 2.15 -1.57
N TYR A 42 -9.94 1.80 -0.28
CA TYR A 42 -10.10 0.41 0.13
C TYR A 42 -11.37 -0.23 -0.41
N GLN A 43 -12.50 0.48 -0.41
CA GLN A 43 -13.75 -0.01 -0.98
C GLN A 43 -13.59 -0.31 -2.48
N SER A 44 -12.85 0.54 -3.20
CA SER A 44 -12.55 0.31 -4.62
C SER A 44 -11.75 -0.97 -4.85
N ILE A 45 -10.88 -1.37 -3.90
CA ILE A 45 -10.16 -2.66 -3.96
C ILE A 45 -11.14 -3.83 -3.79
N ILE A 46 -12.12 -3.72 -2.89
CA ILE A 46 -13.08 -4.79 -2.62
C ILE A 46 -14.00 -5.01 -3.82
N ASP A 47 -14.55 -3.93 -4.38
CA ASP A 47 -15.47 -3.96 -5.51
C ASP A 47 -14.79 -4.32 -6.84
N SER A 48 -13.46 -4.16 -6.91
CA SER A 48 -12.73 -4.44 -8.15
C SER A 48 -12.67 -5.95 -8.46
N PRO A 49 -12.94 -6.35 -9.71
CA PRO A 49 -12.72 -7.73 -10.16
C PRO A 49 -11.23 -8.10 -10.19
N ASN A 50 -10.32 -7.12 -10.23
CA ASN A 50 -8.88 -7.34 -10.17
C ASN A 50 -8.27 -6.55 -9.02
N ARG A 51 -8.39 -7.12 -7.81
CA ARG A 51 -7.99 -6.48 -6.56
C ARG A 51 -6.52 -6.09 -6.54
N TYR A 52 -5.65 -6.91 -7.13
CA TYR A 52 -4.21 -6.65 -7.18
C TYR A 52 -3.90 -5.37 -7.96
N ASP A 53 -4.49 -5.21 -9.14
CA ASP A 53 -4.23 -4.06 -10.01
C ASP A 53 -4.71 -2.75 -9.35
N THR A 54 -5.93 -2.76 -8.80
CA THR A 54 -6.48 -1.60 -8.08
C THR A 54 -5.66 -1.24 -6.85
N LEU A 55 -5.24 -2.24 -6.07
CA LEU A 55 -4.39 -2.07 -4.89
C LEU A 55 -3.03 -1.46 -5.26
N MET A 56 -2.42 -1.92 -6.36
CA MET A 56 -1.17 -1.33 -6.88
C MET A 56 -1.36 0.12 -7.35
N MET A 57 -2.47 0.45 -8.00
CA MET A 57 -2.77 1.85 -8.37
C MET A 57 -2.88 2.76 -7.15
N ILE A 58 -3.56 2.29 -6.10
CA ILE A 58 -3.75 3.04 -4.86
C ILE A 58 -2.40 3.25 -4.14
N MET A 59 -1.56 2.23 -4.09
CA MET A 59 -0.21 2.33 -3.51
C MET A 59 0.67 3.33 -4.27
N LYS A 60 0.63 3.31 -5.60
CA LYS A 60 1.33 4.29 -6.43
C LYS A 60 0.86 5.71 -6.16
N LYS A 61 -0.44 5.91 -5.97
CA LYS A 61 -1.03 7.22 -5.64
C LYS A 61 -0.58 7.72 -4.27
N SER A 62 -0.53 6.84 -3.27
CA SER A 62 -0.08 7.17 -1.90
C SER A 62 1.41 7.55 -1.84
N HIS A 63 2.26 6.91 -2.65
CA HIS A 63 3.68 7.27 -2.78
C HIS A 63 3.95 8.58 -3.54
N SER A 64 2.93 9.18 -4.18
CA SER A 64 3.13 10.42 -4.95
C SER A 64 3.19 11.68 -4.07
N ASP A 65 2.99 11.56 -2.76
CA ASP A 65 3.10 12.65 -1.78
C ASP A 65 4.31 12.49 -0.84
N ALA A 66 5.02 11.37 -0.91
CA ALA A 66 6.33 11.24 -0.31
C ALA A 66 7.35 11.65 -1.37
N GLU A 67 7.79 12.91 -1.30
CA GLU A 67 9.05 13.33 -1.91
C GLU A 67 10.06 12.21 -1.73
N ILE A 68 10.53 11.68 -2.86
CA ILE A 68 11.80 10.96 -2.91
C ILE A 68 12.86 12.02 -2.60
N ASP A 69 12.99 12.34 -1.31
CA ASP A 69 14.15 13.04 -0.77
C ASP A 69 15.28 12.02 -0.79
N THR A 70 15.81 11.80 -2.00
CA THR A 70 17.13 11.21 -2.17
C THR A 70 18.09 12.27 -1.64
N ASN A 71 18.23 12.27 -0.31
CA ASN A 71 19.22 13.01 0.44
C ASN A 71 20.59 12.46 0.02
N SER A 72 21.05 12.89 -1.17
CA SER A 72 22.41 12.72 -1.63
C SER A 72 23.29 13.51 -0.66
N PRO A 73 24.26 12.89 0.04
CA PRO A 73 25.17 13.64 0.87
C PRO A 73 26.15 14.37 -0.06
N ASP A 74 25.78 15.59 -0.48
CA ASP A 74 26.74 16.56 -0.99
C ASP A 74 27.51 17.10 0.22
N LEU A 75 28.56 16.38 0.60
CA LEU A 75 29.48 16.81 1.66
C LEU A 75 30.61 17.66 1.06
N LYS A 76 30.23 18.91 0.82
CA LYS A 76 30.88 20.18 1.17
C LYS A 76 32.20 20.64 0.45
N PRO A 77 32.27 21.95 0.13
CA PRO A 77 33.49 22.65 -0.28
C PRO A 77 34.46 22.94 0.89
N ASP A 78 35.76 22.86 0.61
CA ASP A 78 36.79 23.91 0.85
C ASP A 78 38.05 23.59 0.00
#